data_AF-A0A7J6U8E8-F1
#
_entry.id   AF-A0A7J6U8E8-F1
#
_cell.length_a   1.000
_cell.length_b   1.000
_cell.length_c   1.000
_cell.angle_alpha   90.00
_cell.angle_beta   90.00
_cell.angle_gamma   90.00
#
_symmetry.space_group_name_H-M   'P 1'
#
loop_
_entity.id
_entity.type
_entity.pdbx_description
1 polymer ?
#
loop_
_entity_poly.entity_id
_entity_poly.type
_entity_poly.pdbx_seq_one_letter_code
_entity_poly.pdbx_strand_id
1 'polypeptide(L)'
;VKFHRVIRNFMMQGGDPEGTGRGGKSAFEGGAPFRDEFDSRLTHTGAGVVSMANSGRDTNRSQFFITFKSCEHLNNKHTIFGRVVGGGAALDALNETETDRKERPIEPIKIIKTQVFVNPFETILDDEAAQKKEEEDKLKEAQLLRDSMDVMKNHPKRSSTGIGKYLSTSHKRKSHAAASPEEASGAVLGQMGKSKRHKAFGFQDW
;
A
#
# COMPACT_ATOMS: atom_id res chain seq x y z
N VAL A 1 -20.74 10.52 -13.44
CA VAL A 1 -20.12 11.62 -12.63
C VAL A 1 -20.24 12.92 -13.39
N LYS A 2 -20.52 14.06 -12.73
CA LYS A 2 -20.72 15.37 -13.40
C LYS A 2 -19.40 16.13 -13.54
N PHE A 3 -19.24 16.90 -14.62
CA PHE A 3 -18.30 18.01 -14.66
C PHE A 3 -18.96 19.22 -14.02
N HIS A 4 -18.50 19.59 -12.83
CA HIS A 4 -19.16 20.60 -11.99
C HIS A 4 -18.53 21.98 -12.15
N ARG A 5 -17.47 22.12 -12.94
CA ARG A 5 -16.80 23.39 -13.23
C ARG A 5 -16.17 23.34 -14.62
N VAL A 6 -16.46 24.33 -15.46
CA VAL A 6 -15.92 24.46 -16.81
C VAL A 6 -15.56 25.93 -17.03
N ILE A 7 -14.34 26.19 -17.48
CA ILE A 7 -13.86 27.54 -17.78
C ILE A 7 -13.28 27.53 -19.18
N ARG A 8 -13.93 28.28 -20.07
CA ARG A 8 -13.53 28.41 -21.47
C ARG A 8 -12.08 28.88 -21.57
N ASN A 9 -11.32 28.26 -22.46
CA ASN A 9 -9.90 28.48 -22.72
C ASN A 9 -8.98 28.21 -21.52
N PHE A 10 -9.46 27.49 -20.52
CA PHE A 10 -8.68 27.10 -19.35
C PHE A 10 -8.78 25.59 -19.10
N MET A 11 -9.85 25.12 -18.46
CA MET A 11 -10.01 23.71 -18.11
C MET A 11 -11.48 23.34 -17.79
N MET A 12 -11.77 22.04 -17.81
CA MET A 12 -12.97 21.44 -17.22
C MET A 12 -12.59 20.55 -16.04
N GLN A 13 -13.36 20.57 -14.96
CA GLN A 13 -13.11 19.81 -13.74
C GLN A 13 -14.30 18.91 -13.38
N GLY A 14 -13.99 17.69 -13.02
CA GLY A 14 -14.93 16.63 -12.69
C GLY A 14 -14.39 15.72 -11.58
N GLY A 15 -14.88 14.48 -11.52
CA GLY A 15 -14.40 13.49 -10.55
C GLY A 15 -14.95 13.65 -9.12
N ASP A 16 -15.95 14.53 -8.92
CA ASP A 16 -16.73 14.60 -7.68
C ASP A 16 -18.06 13.84 -7.85
N PRO A 17 -18.26 12.70 -7.16
CA PRO A 17 -19.51 11.94 -7.22
C PRO A 17 -20.74 12.75 -6.81
N GLU A 18 -20.60 13.68 -5.87
CA GLU A 18 -21.68 14.52 -5.36
C GLU A 18 -21.95 15.73 -6.27
N GLY A 19 -20.94 16.15 -7.06
CA GLY A 19 -21.02 17.32 -7.94
C GLY A 19 -21.10 18.66 -7.20
N THR A 20 -20.64 18.71 -5.95
CA THR A 20 -20.56 19.94 -5.15
C THR A 20 -19.31 20.75 -5.50
N GLY A 21 -18.25 20.06 -5.96
CA GLY A 21 -16.91 20.56 -6.18
C GLY A 21 -16.00 20.42 -4.96
N ARG A 22 -16.51 19.90 -3.84
CA ARG A 22 -15.77 19.70 -2.60
C ARG A 22 -15.65 18.24 -2.19
N GLY A 23 -16.41 17.36 -2.84
CA GLY A 23 -16.45 15.94 -2.54
C GLY A 23 -15.34 15.15 -3.21
N GLY A 24 -15.45 13.83 -3.12
CA GLY A 24 -14.50 12.89 -3.68
C GLY A 24 -13.59 12.22 -2.66
N LYS A 25 -13.24 10.97 -2.94
CA LYS A 25 -12.39 10.12 -2.11
C LYS A 25 -11.42 9.38 -3.02
N SER A 26 -10.18 9.19 -2.58
CA SER A 26 -9.25 8.36 -3.33
C SER A 26 -9.63 6.88 -3.22
N ALA A 27 -8.92 6.03 -3.97
CA ALA A 27 -9.01 4.57 -3.82
C ALA A 27 -8.21 4.03 -2.63
N PHE A 28 -7.40 4.86 -1.96
CA PHE A 28 -6.64 4.45 -0.78
C PHE A 28 -7.55 4.19 0.41
N GLU A 29 -7.02 3.50 1.42
CA GLU A 29 -7.75 3.12 2.63
C GLU A 29 -8.47 4.33 3.25
N GLY A 30 -9.75 4.15 3.59
CA GLY A 30 -10.58 5.20 4.16
C GLY A 30 -10.86 6.41 3.24
N GLY A 31 -10.43 6.37 1.97
CA GLY A 31 -10.52 7.51 1.05
C GLY A 31 -9.51 8.62 1.34
N ALA A 32 -8.39 8.28 1.98
CA ALA A 32 -7.34 9.21 2.38
C ALA A 32 -6.76 9.99 1.20
N PRO A 33 -6.38 11.28 1.36
CA PRO A 33 -5.68 11.99 0.31
C PRO A 33 -4.31 11.34 0.02
N PHE A 34 -3.81 11.53 -1.20
CA PHE A 34 -2.49 11.04 -1.60
C PHE A 34 -1.58 12.16 -2.11
N ARG A 35 -0.28 11.86 -2.12
CA ARG A 35 0.80 12.80 -2.45
C ARG A 35 0.72 13.33 -3.88
N ASP A 36 1.34 14.48 -4.10
CA ASP A 36 1.61 14.98 -5.45
C ASP A 36 2.79 14.24 -6.09
N GLU A 37 2.75 14.06 -7.41
CA GLU A 37 3.80 13.41 -8.18
C GLU A 37 4.17 14.31 -9.37
N PHE A 38 5.35 14.94 -9.29
CA PHE A 38 5.81 15.89 -10.29
C PHE A 38 6.98 15.30 -11.08
N ASP A 39 6.93 15.47 -12.40
CA ASP A 39 7.99 15.10 -13.33
C ASP A 39 8.32 16.32 -14.19
N SER A 40 9.60 16.67 -14.31
CA SER A 40 10.04 17.86 -15.05
C SER A 40 9.71 17.81 -16.54
N ARG A 41 9.46 16.62 -17.09
CA ARG A 41 9.08 16.41 -18.49
C ARG A 41 7.58 16.60 -18.72
N LEU A 42 6.78 16.55 -17.66
CA LEU A 42 5.33 16.71 -17.72
C LEU A 42 4.95 18.15 -17.39
N THR A 43 4.46 18.86 -18.40
CA THR A 43 3.99 20.24 -18.27
C THR A 43 2.57 20.38 -18.82
N HIS A 44 1.84 21.36 -18.31
CA HIS A 44 0.51 21.74 -18.81
C HIS A 44 0.63 22.53 -20.12
N THR A 45 1.25 21.94 -21.14
CA THR A 45 1.49 22.57 -22.45
C THR A 45 0.56 21.97 -23.51
N GLY A 46 -0.19 22.85 -24.16
CA GLY A 46 -1.23 22.50 -25.13
C GLY A 46 -2.55 22.08 -24.47
N ALA A 47 -3.53 21.76 -25.31
CA ALA A 47 -4.81 21.24 -24.88
C ALA A 47 -4.73 19.74 -24.56
N GLY A 48 -5.68 19.27 -23.74
CA GLY A 48 -5.91 17.86 -23.45
C GLY A 48 -5.03 17.26 -22.36
N VAL A 49 -4.26 18.05 -21.62
CA VAL A 49 -3.52 17.54 -20.45
C VAL A 49 -4.50 17.22 -19.32
N VAL A 50 -4.38 16.03 -18.73
CA VAL A 50 -5.23 15.52 -17.65
C VAL A 50 -4.44 15.52 -16.34
N SER A 51 -4.99 16.18 -15.32
CA SER A 51 -4.29 16.43 -14.07
C SER A 51 -5.21 16.32 -12.85
N MET A 52 -4.64 16.03 -11.68
CA MET A 52 -5.37 15.95 -10.42
C MET A 52 -5.76 17.33 -9.90
N ALA A 53 -7.02 17.47 -9.45
CA ALA A 53 -7.43 18.63 -8.67
C ALA A 53 -7.11 18.39 -7.19
N ASN A 54 -6.56 19.41 -6.52
CA ASN A 54 -6.19 19.37 -5.11
C ASN A 54 -6.58 20.69 -4.41
N SER A 55 -6.48 20.71 -3.08
CA SER A 55 -6.75 21.89 -2.25
C SER A 55 -5.48 22.37 -1.52
N GLY A 56 -4.32 22.04 -2.07
CA GLY A 56 -3.02 22.19 -1.42
C GLY A 56 -2.12 20.99 -1.69
N ARG A 57 -0.86 21.08 -1.27
CA ARG A 57 0.13 20.02 -1.45
C ARG A 57 -0.34 18.70 -0.83
N ASP A 58 -0.16 17.60 -1.55
CA ASP A 58 -0.44 16.22 -1.12
C ASP A 58 -1.90 15.98 -0.71
N THR A 59 -2.85 16.66 -1.35
CA THR A 59 -4.30 16.53 -1.07
C THR A 59 -5.11 15.93 -2.21
N ASN A 60 -4.48 15.10 -3.05
CA ASN A 60 -5.16 14.48 -4.19
C ASN A 60 -6.23 13.47 -3.75
N ARG A 61 -7.38 13.48 -4.43
CA ARG A 61 -8.52 12.57 -4.16
C ARG A 61 -9.05 11.98 -5.48
N SER A 62 -10.34 12.08 -5.79
CA SER A 62 -10.91 11.61 -7.06
C SER A 62 -11.14 12.70 -8.10
N GLN A 63 -11.04 13.98 -7.71
CA GLN A 63 -11.28 15.08 -8.63
C GLN A 63 -10.10 15.27 -9.57
N PHE A 64 -10.40 15.52 -10.83
CA PHE A 64 -9.41 15.77 -11.88
C PHE A 64 -9.94 16.84 -12.82
N PHE A 65 -9.04 17.41 -13.61
CA PHE A 65 -9.38 18.36 -14.66
C PHE A 65 -8.67 18.03 -15.97
N ILE A 66 -9.25 18.52 -17.06
CA ILE A 66 -8.70 18.45 -18.42
C ILE A 66 -8.52 19.87 -18.92
N THR A 67 -7.33 20.19 -19.41
CA THR A 67 -7.01 21.52 -19.94
C THR A 67 -7.53 21.72 -21.36
N PHE A 68 -8.03 22.92 -21.65
CA PHE A 68 -8.38 23.35 -23.01
C PHE A 68 -7.25 24.13 -23.70
N LYS A 69 -6.28 24.64 -22.92
CA LYS A 69 -5.13 25.42 -23.39
C LYS A 69 -3.93 25.18 -22.49
N SER A 70 -2.74 25.60 -22.93
CA SER A 70 -1.55 25.65 -22.09
C SER A 70 -1.81 26.44 -20.79
N CYS A 71 -1.49 25.84 -19.66
CA CYS A 71 -1.72 26.36 -18.32
C CYS A 71 -0.44 26.24 -17.46
N GLU A 72 0.67 26.85 -17.89
CA GLU A 72 1.98 26.67 -17.26
C GLU A 72 2.03 27.06 -15.78
N HIS A 73 1.15 27.97 -15.35
CA HIS A 73 1.02 28.38 -13.95
C HIS A 73 0.53 27.25 -13.01
N LEU A 74 0.06 26.12 -13.55
CA LEU A 74 -0.34 24.91 -12.84
C LEU A 74 0.79 23.87 -12.72
N ASN A 75 1.92 24.08 -13.41
CA ASN A 75 3.08 23.19 -13.34
C ASN A 75 3.60 23.12 -11.90
N ASN A 76 3.99 21.92 -11.46
CA ASN A 76 4.46 21.63 -10.09
C ASN A 76 3.47 21.98 -8.97
N LYS A 77 2.19 22.16 -9.32
CA LYS A 77 1.07 22.34 -8.36
C LYS A 77 0.03 21.25 -8.48
N HIS A 78 -0.15 20.69 -9.67
CA HIS A 78 -1.09 19.62 -9.96
C HIS A 78 -0.37 18.47 -10.66
N THR A 79 -0.55 17.26 -10.14
CA THR A 79 -0.01 16.01 -10.70
C THR A 79 -0.62 15.76 -12.07
N ILE A 80 0.22 15.70 -13.10
CA ILE A 80 -0.18 15.30 -14.46
C ILE A 80 -0.07 13.79 -14.56
N PHE A 81 -1.14 13.12 -14.95
CA PHE A 81 -1.18 11.66 -15.04
C PHE A 81 -1.65 11.14 -16.40
N GLY A 82 -1.99 12.04 -17.34
CA GLY A 82 -2.41 11.61 -18.67
C GLY A 82 -2.60 12.75 -19.65
N ARG A 83 -2.90 12.35 -20.89
CA ARG A 83 -3.27 13.26 -21.98
C ARG A 83 -4.38 12.65 -22.82
N VAL A 84 -5.29 13.48 -23.28
CA VAL A 84 -6.32 13.12 -24.26
C VAL A 84 -5.63 12.87 -25.61
N VAL A 85 -5.76 11.65 -26.13
CA VAL A 85 -5.15 11.22 -27.41
C VAL A 85 -6.15 11.15 -28.56
N GLY A 86 -7.44 11.32 -28.30
CA GLY A 86 -8.50 11.26 -29.30
C GLY A 86 -9.73 12.07 -28.87
N GLY A 87 -10.64 12.35 -29.80
CA GLY A 87 -11.84 13.15 -29.51
C GLY A 87 -11.58 14.65 -29.39
N GLY A 88 -10.62 15.20 -30.13
CA GLY A 88 -10.31 16.64 -30.15
C GLY A 88 -11.55 17.51 -30.41
N ALA A 89 -12.38 17.15 -31.40
CA ALA A 89 -13.63 17.85 -31.68
C ALA A 89 -14.61 17.87 -30.48
N ALA A 90 -14.62 16.81 -29.66
CA ALA A 90 -15.42 16.80 -28.44
C ALA A 90 -14.81 17.72 -27.38
N LEU A 91 -13.48 17.77 -27.27
CA LEU A 91 -12.79 18.69 -26.37
C LEU A 91 -13.06 20.16 -26.76
N ASP A 92 -13.06 20.46 -28.05
CA ASP A 92 -13.37 21.79 -28.59
C ASP A 92 -14.84 22.17 -28.31
N ALA A 93 -15.78 21.26 -28.56
CA ALA A 93 -17.20 21.48 -28.23
C ALA A 93 -17.42 21.70 -26.72
N LEU A 94 -16.70 20.96 -25.87
CA LEU A 94 -16.75 21.14 -24.42
C LEU A 94 -16.16 22.48 -23.98
N ASN A 95 -15.14 22.99 -24.67
CA ASN A 95 -14.57 24.32 -24.41
C ASN A 95 -15.59 25.45 -24.71
N GLU A 96 -16.46 25.23 -25.70
CA GLU A 96 -17.50 26.18 -26.10
C GLU A 96 -18.76 26.11 -25.24
N THR A 97 -18.84 25.20 -24.27
CA THR A 97 -20.02 25.06 -23.41
C THR A 97 -20.30 26.34 -22.61
N GLU A 98 -21.57 26.74 -22.57
CA GLU A 98 -22.04 27.87 -21.78
C GLU A 98 -22.14 27.51 -20.28
N THR A 99 -21.67 28.42 -19.45
CA THR A 99 -21.62 28.23 -18.00
C THR A 99 -22.30 29.36 -17.24
N ASP A 100 -22.83 29.04 -16.07
CA ASP A 100 -23.40 30.02 -15.14
C ASP A 100 -22.32 30.88 -14.46
N ARG A 101 -22.75 31.78 -13.56
CA ARG A 101 -21.85 32.64 -12.77
C ARG A 101 -20.92 31.89 -11.82
N LYS A 102 -21.17 30.61 -11.55
CA LYS A 102 -20.35 29.73 -10.71
C LYS A 102 -19.51 28.78 -11.55
N GLU A 103 -19.34 29.08 -12.84
CA GLU A 103 -18.57 28.28 -13.79
C GLU A 103 -19.16 26.87 -13.98
N ARG A 104 -20.43 26.66 -13.65
CA ARG A 104 -21.12 25.38 -13.83
C ARG A 104 -21.78 25.35 -15.21
N PRO A 105 -21.64 24.27 -15.99
CA PRO A 105 -22.37 24.12 -17.24
C PRO A 105 -23.88 24.30 -17.07
N ILE A 106 -24.51 25.10 -17.93
CA ILE A 106 -25.98 25.25 -17.94
C ILE A 106 -26.61 23.90 -18.26
N GLU A 107 -26.11 23.25 -19.30
CA GLU A 107 -26.44 21.87 -19.63
C GLU A 107 -25.46 20.91 -18.94
N PRO A 108 -25.94 19.99 -18.08
CA PRO A 108 -25.05 19.15 -17.29
C PRO A 108 -24.26 18.14 -18.13
N ILE A 109 -22.94 18.32 -18.21
CA ILE A 109 -22.02 17.35 -18.83
C ILE A 109 -21.70 16.23 -17.83
N LYS A 110 -21.80 14.97 -18.26
CA LYS A 110 -21.61 13.79 -17.40
C LYS A 110 -20.77 12.71 -18.08
N ILE A 111 -19.91 12.08 -17.29
CA ILE A 111 -19.30 10.79 -17.61
C ILE A 111 -20.36 9.71 -17.36
N ILE A 112 -20.74 9.00 -18.44
CA ILE A 112 -21.74 7.93 -18.42
C ILE A 112 -21.07 6.59 -18.10
N LYS A 113 -19.96 6.29 -18.77
CA LYS A 113 -19.22 5.03 -18.65
C LYS A 113 -17.74 5.29 -18.80
N THR A 114 -16.93 4.55 -18.06
CA THR A 114 -15.47 4.47 -18.21
C THR A 114 -15.09 3.04 -18.58
N GLN A 115 -14.14 2.89 -19.49
CA GLN A 115 -13.61 1.58 -19.89
C GLN A 115 -12.09 1.66 -19.89
N VAL A 116 -11.45 0.76 -19.16
CA VAL A 116 -9.99 0.61 -19.14
C VAL A 116 -9.63 -0.43 -20.17
N PHE A 117 -8.92 -0.03 -21.23
CA PHE A 117 -8.52 -0.93 -22.31
C PHE A 117 -7.23 -1.69 -22.00
N VAL A 118 -6.33 -1.05 -21.28
CA VAL A 118 -5.05 -1.62 -20.85
C VAL A 118 -4.86 -1.25 -19.38
N ASN A 119 -4.78 -2.24 -18.51
CA ASN A 119 -4.51 -2.05 -17.10
C ASN A 119 -3.06 -2.48 -16.81
N PRO A 120 -2.12 -1.55 -16.60
CA PRO A 120 -0.71 -1.89 -16.35
C PRO A 120 -0.47 -2.48 -14.96
N PHE A 121 -1.49 -2.53 -14.10
CA PHE A 121 -1.36 -2.99 -12.70
C PHE A 121 -1.99 -4.37 -12.45
N GLU A 122 -2.49 -5.09 -13.46
CA GLU A 122 -3.16 -6.39 -13.26
C GLU A 122 -2.32 -7.37 -12.44
N THR A 123 -1.04 -7.53 -12.79
CA THR A 123 -0.14 -8.44 -12.09
C THR A 123 0.08 -8.05 -10.63
N ILE A 124 0.19 -6.74 -10.36
CA ILE A 124 0.43 -6.22 -9.01
C ILE A 124 -0.82 -6.46 -8.14
N LEU A 125 -2.01 -6.26 -8.71
CA LEU A 125 -3.27 -6.49 -8.01
C LEU A 125 -3.48 -7.97 -7.68
N ASP A 126 -3.12 -8.87 -8.61
CA ASP A 126 -3.21 -10.31 -8.39
C ASP A 126 -2.25 -10.77 -7.28
N ASP A 127 -1.01 -10.28 -7.29
CA ASP A 127 0.00 -10.58 -6.27
C ASP A 127 -0.42 -10.06 -4.88
N GLU A 128 -0.92 -8.82 -4.80
CA GLU A 128 -1.42 -8.24 -3.55
C GLU A 128 -2.64 -9.01 -3.00
N ALA A 129 -3.54 -9.46 -3.88
CA ALA A 129 -4.69 -10.27 -3.48
C ALA A 129 -4.27 -11.64 -2.96
N ALA A 130 -3.28 -12.27 -3.59
CA ALA A 130 -2.73 -13.55 -3.15
C ALA A 130 -2.09 -13.43 -1.76
N GLN A 131 -1.28 -12.38 -1.53
CA GLN A 131 -0.66 -12.11 -0.24
C GLN A 131 -1.68 -11.88 0.87
N LYS A 132 -2.70 -11.05 0.62
CA LYS A 132 -3.78 -10.81 1.59
C LYS A 132 -4.53 -12.08 1.95
N LYS A 133 -4.81 -12.94 0.97
CA LYS A 133 -5.48 -14.21 1.19
C LYS A 133 -4.62 -15.16 2.04
N GLU A 134 -3.32 -15.25 1.75
CA GLU A 134 -2.40 -16.07 2.54
C GLU A 134 -2.29 -15.57 3.98
N GLU A 135 -2.26 -14.25 4.19
CA GLU A 135 -2.23 -13.66 5.53
C GLU A 135 -3.54 -13.90 6.30
N GLU A 136 -4.70 -13.75 5.64
CA GLU A 136 -6.00 -14.09 6.23
C GLU A 136 -6.12 -15.57 6.61
N ASP A 137 -5.63 -16.47 5.74
CA ASP A 137 -5.66 -17.92 6.00
C ASP A 137 -4.75 -18.27 7.19
N LYS A 138 -3.54 -17.67 7.27
CA LYS A 138 -2.66 -17.79 8.45
C LYS A 138 -3.32 -17.25 9.72
N LEU A 139 -4.03 -16.12 9.64
CA LEU A 139 -4.71 -15.53 10.80
C LEU A 139 -5.85 -16.44 11.29
N LYS A 140 -6.65 -16.99 10.37
CA LYS A 140 -7.72 -17.95 10.69
C LYS A 140 -7.17 -19.24 11.30
N GLU A 141 -6.09 -19.79 10.76
CA GLU A 141 -5.44 -20.97 11.32
C GLU A 141 -4.89 -20.71 12.72
N ALA A 142 -4.21 -19.59 12.94
CA ALA A 142 -3.73 -19.19 14.25
C ALA A 142 -4.87 -19.01 15.26
N GLN A 143 -6.00 -18.47 14.81
CA GLN A 143 -7.19 -18.29 15.65
C GLN A 143 -7.85 -19.63 16.00
N LEU A 144 -8.00 -20.55 15.04
CA LEU A 144 -8.49 -21.90 15.28
C LEU A 144 -7.58 -22.68 16.25
N LEU A 145 -6.26 -22.56 16.10
CA LEU A 145 -5.30 -23.17 17.02
C LEU A 145 -5.48 -22.60 18.44
N ARG A 146 -5.64 -21.29 18.58
CA ARG A 146 -5.89 -20.64 19.88
C ARG A 146 -7.19 -21.12 20.53
N ASP A 147 -8.28 -21.13 19.77
CA ASP A 147 -9.59 -21.59 20.24
C ASP A 147 -9.53 -23.05 20.67
N SER A 148 -8.79 -23.90 19.94
CA SER A 148 -8.61 -25.32 20.30
C SER A 148 -7.84 -25.50 21.62
N MET A 149 -6.83 -24.66 21.87
CA MET A 149 -6.05 -24.71 23.12
C MET A 149 -6.87 -24.25 24.33
N ASP A 150 -7.73 -23.25 24.18
CA ASP A 150 -8.62 -22.77 25.24
C ASP A 150 -9.66 -23.84 25.64
N VAL A 151 -10.19 -24.60 24.67
CA VAL A 151 -11.09 -25.73 24.94
C VAL A 151 -10.39 -26.84 25.73
N MET A 152 -9.14 -27.18 25.38
CA MET A 152 -8.37 -28.21 26.11
C MET A 152 -8.06 -27.78 27.54
N LYS A 153 -7.77 -26.49 27.76
CA LYS A 153 -7.45 -25.94 29.09
C LYS A 153 -8.65 -25.92 30.02
N ASN A 154 -9.86 -25.75 29.49
CA ASN A 154 -11.10 -25.69 30.25
C ASN A 154 -11.82 -27.04 30.40
N HIS A 155 -11.25 -28.15 29.90
CA HIS A 155 -11.83 -29.47 30.11
C HIS A 155 -11.68 -29.90 31.59
N PRO A 156 -12.76 -30.35 32.26
CA PRO A 156 -12.67 -30.77 33.66
C PRO A 156 -11.72 -31.96 33.78
N LYS A 157 -10.69 -31.83 34.64
CA LYS A 157 -9.80 -32.95 34.98
C LYS A 157 -10.65 -34.05 35.61
N ARG A 158 -10.88 -35.14 34.88
CA ARG A 158 -11.36 -36.39 35.48
C ARG A 158 -10.29 -36.88 36.44
N SER A 159 -10.48 -36.69 37.75
CA SER A 159 -9.73 -37.41 38.75
C SER A 159 -10.16 -38.88 38.67
N SER A 160 -9.31 -39.73 38.09
CA SER A 160 -9.51 -41.17 38.22
C SER A 160 -9.10 -41.60 39.63
N THR A 161 -10.03 -41.55 40.57
CA THR A 161 -9.88 -42.24 41.85
C THR A 161 -10.12 -43.73 41.60
N GLY A 162 -9.09 -44.43 41.10
CA GLY A 162 -9.16 -45.84 40.72
C GLY A 162 -7.89 -46.58 41.12
N ILE A 163 -7.96 -47.20 42.30
CA ILE A 163 -7.07 -48.18 42.95
C ILE A 163 -5.88 -48.68 42.09
N GLY A 164 -4.71 -48.10 42.32
CA GLY A 164 -3.40 -48.66 41.98
C GLY A 164 -2.70 -49.20 43.22
N LYS A 165 -3.28 -50.22 43.86
CA LYS A 165 -2.65 -50.98 44.94
C LYS A 165 -2.83 -52.45 44.60
N TYR A 166 -1.82 -53.08 44.01
CA TYR A 166 -1.45 -54.50 44.14
C TYR A 166 -0.40 -54.81 43.07
N LEU A 167 0.85 -54.42 43.35
CA LEU A 167 2.05 -55.01 42.78
C LEU A 167 3.18 -54.76 43.77
N SER A 168 3.24 -55.62 44.80
CA SER A 168 4.37 -55.76 45.70
C SER A 168 4.93 -57.16 45.53
N THR A 169 6.20 -57.29 45.11
CA THR A 169 7.31 -57.88 45.89
C THR A 169 8.49 -58.24 44.97
N SER A 170 9.62 -57.58 45.26
CA SER A 170 10.97 -58.14 45.37
C SER A 170 11.37 -59.31 44.45
N HIS A 171 12.28 -59.05 43.52
CA HIS A 171 13.41 -59.96 43.28
C HIS A 171 14.73 -59.19 43.27
N LYS A 172 15.68 -59.81 43.97
CA LYS A 172 16.97 -59.35 44.47
C LYS A 172 18.05 -59.38 43.37
N ARG A 173 19.12 -58.60 43.63
CA ARG A 173 20.51 -58.64 43.08
C ARG A 173 20.81 -57.50 42.09
N LYS A 174 21.94 -56.78 42.16
CA LYS A 174 23.19 -56.95 42.92
C LYS A 174 23.94 -55.61 43.01
N SER A 175 24.79 -55.52 44.01
CA SER A 175 25.81 -54.50 44.33
C SER A 175 26.81 -54.19 43.21
N HIS A 176 27.29 -52.94 43.11
CA HIS A 176 28.59 -52.49 43.66
C HIS A 176 28.88 -51.00 43.35
N ALA A 177 29.42 -50.31 44.36
CA ALA A 177 30.10 -49.00 44.31
C ALA A 177 31.47 -49.15 43.57
N ALA A 178 32.28 -48.14 43.20
CA ALA A 178 32.46 -46.74 43.55
C ALA A 178 33.48 -46.10 42.54
N ALA A 179 33.64 -44.78 42.63
CA ALA A 179 34.85 -43.97 42.40
C ALA A 179 35.03 -43.21 41.06
N SER A 180 34.92 -41.87 41.16
CA SER A 180 35.66 -40.83 40.42
C SER A 180 37.08 -40.65 41.06
N PRO A 181 37.99 -39.71 40.68
CA PRO A 181 37.94 -38.59 39.72
C PRO A 181 39.29 -38.26 38.95
N GLU A 182 39.30 -37.12 38.23
CA GLU A 182 40.46 -36.25 37.82
C GLU A 182 41.44 -36.73 36.73
N GLU A 183 42.15 -35.91 35.93
CA GLU A 183 42.18 -34.49 35.49
C GLU A 183 43.22 -34.38 34.34
N ALA A 184 43.35 -33.18 33.75
CA ALA A 184 44.50 -32.61 33.03
C ALA A 184 44.62 -32.90 31.51
N SER A 185 44.35 -31.93 30.63
CA SER A 185 45.07 -30.67 30.30
C SER A 185 46.13 -30.85 29.20
N GLY A 186 46.18 -29.91 28.26
CA GLY A 186 47.21 -29.86 27.22
C GLY A 186 46.91 -28.83 26.13
N ALA A 187 47.03 -27.55 26.47
CA ALA A 187 47.05 -26.43 25.55
C ALA A 187 48.38 -26.37 24.77
N VAL A 188 48.38 -25.90 23.51
CA VAL A 188 49.53 -25.14 22.95
C VAL A 188 49.05 -24.06 21.98
N LEU A 189 49.49 -22.84 22.28
CA LEU A 189 49.47 -21.57 21.56
C LEU A 189 50.38 -21.55 20.30
N GLY A 190 50.14 -20.56 19.44
CA GLY A 190 51.21 -19.86 18.70
C GLY A 190 50.72 -19.31 17.36
N GLN A 191 50.31 -18.04 17.27
CA GLN A 191 51.11 -16.88 16.82
C GLN A 191 51.48 -16.91 15.32
N MET A 192 51.58 -15.83 14.55
CA MET A 192 51.29 -14.39 14.64
C MET A 192 51.71 -13.85 13.25
N GLY A 193 51.00 -12.89 12.64
CA GLY A 193 51.42 -12.33 11.35
C GLY A 193 50.74 -11.00 11.04
N LYS A 194 51.53 -9.94 11.06
CA LYS A 194 51.16 -8.51 11.08
C LYS A 194 50.95 -7.90 9.68
N SER A 195 50.44 -6.65 9.71
CA SER A 195 50.58 -5.54 8.74
C SER A 195 49.54 -5.47 7.63
N LYS A 196 49.06 -4.31 7.17
CA LYS A 196 49.31 -2.88 7.47
C LYS A 196 48.18 -2.08 6.78
N ARG A 197 47.76 -0.97 7.41
CA ARG A 197 47.46 0.41 6.90
C ARG A 197 46.79 0.52 5.51
N HIS A 198 45.76 1.35 5.28
CA HIS A 198 45.81 2.82 5.36
C HIS A 198 44.43 3.48 5.09
N LYS A 199 44.15 4.53 5.87
CA LYS A 199 43.54 5.85 5.56
C LYS A 199 42.10 6.02 5.01
N ALA A 200 41.46 6.99 5.65
CA ALA A 200 40.22 7.71 5.37
C ALA A 200 40.27 8.62 4.11
N PHE A 201 39.09 9.21 3.79
CA PHE A 201 38.72 10.39 2.96
C PHE A 201 37.47 9.96 2.15
N GLY A 202 36.28 10.55 2.19
CA GLY A 202 35.88 11.94 2.39
C GLY A 202 35.85 12.67 1.04
N PHE A 203 34.69 12.72 0.34
CA PHE A 203 34.36 13.82 -0.59
C PHE A 203 32.89 13.83 -1.06
N GLN A 204 32.41 15.05 -1.33
CA GLN A 204 31.10 15.49 -1.81
C GLN A 204 30.91 15.37 -3.33
N ASP A 205 29.66 15.60 -3.76
CA ASP A 205 29.15 16.02 -5.08
C ASP A 205 29.21 15.07 -6.29
N TRP A 206 28.02 14.58 -6.70
CA TRP A 206 27.31 14.91 -7.96
C TRP A 206 25.84 14.47 -7.84
#